data_AF-A0A434WN45-F1
#
_entry.id   AF-A0A434WN45-F1
#
_cell.length_a   1.000
_cell.length_b   1.000
_cell.length_c   1.000
_cell.angle_alpha   90.00
_cell.angle_beta   90.00
_cell.angle_gamma   90.00
#
_symmetry.space_group_name_H-M   'P 1'
#
loop_
_entity.id
_entity.type
_entity.pdbx_description
1 polymer ?
#
loop_
_entity_poly.entity_id
_entity_poly.type
_entity_poly.pdbx_seq_one_letter_code
_entity_poly.pdbx_strand_id
1 'polypeptide(L)'
;MASPIAEEDQDKPLDPEVEKVRRKLVRFVGINLGLLFLALMVVIGALVYKARNAPPANPPLAGDIQTPAGEPVNGDIVLPVGAKVVSQSLSGNRVSIDAELADGSRTIFVYDITERRLIGRFAIRNK
;
A
#
# COMPACT_ATOMS: atom_id res chain seq x y z
N MET A 1 45.14 -46.54 -11.60
CA MET A 1 44.08 -46.53 -12.64
C MET A 1 43.41 -45.17 -12.57
N ALA A 2 43.64 -44.31 -13.57
CA ALA A 2 42.98 -43.02 -13.71
C ALA A 2 42.25 -43.04 -15.06
N SER A 3 40.93 -42.94 -15.03
CA SER A 3 40.11 -42.83 -16.24
C SER A 3 40.05 -41.34 -16.64
N PRO A 4 40.32 -40.98 -17.91
CA PRO A 4 40.08 -39.63 -18.40
C PRO A 4 38.58 -39.51 -18.73
N ILE A 5 37.94 -38.46 -18.22
CA ILE A 5 36.56 -38.13 -18.57
C ILE A 5 36.62 -37.07 -19.67
N ALA A 6 36.41 -37.52 -20.90
CA ALA A 6 35.98 -36.79 -22.10
C ALA A 6 36.18 -35.25 -22.13
N GLU A 7 37.34 -34.82 -22.62
CA GLU A 7 37.45 -33.56 -23.38
C GLU A 7 37.19 -33.91 -24.85
N GLU A 8 35.94 -33.84 -25.32
CA GLU A 8 35.64 -33.96 -26.76
C GLU A 8 34.23 -33.41 -27.07
N ASP A 9 33.93 -32.19 -26.64
CA ASP A 9 32.93 -31.37 -27.34
C ASP A 9 33.61 -30.81 -28.58
N GLN A 10 33.80 -31.70 -29.55
CA GLN A 10 34.34 -31.41 -30.86
C GLN A 10 33.47 -30.34 -31.52
N ASP A 11 34.09 -29.20 -31.84
CA ASP A 11 33.54 -28.13 -32.69
C ASP A 11 33.09 -28.68 -34.05
N LYS A 12 31.89 -29.25 -34.09
CA LYS A 12 31.22 -29.63 -35.33
C LYS A 12 30.81 -28.35 -36.02
N PRO A 13 31.25 -28.07 -37.26
CA PRO A 13 30.87 -26.86 -37.97
C PRO A 13 29.34 -26.82 -38.08
N LEU A 14 28.74 -25.84 -37.41
CA LEU A 14 27.30 -25.60 -37.45
C LEU A 14 26.89 -25.41 -38.91
N ASP A 15 25.90 -26.19 -39.35
CA ASP A 15 25.33 -26.12 -40.68
C ASP A 15 25.04 -24.64 -41.02
N PRO A 16 25.51 -24.08 -42.16
CA PRO A 16 25.41 -22.65 -42.48
C PRO A 16 23.98 -22.07 -42.39
N GLU A 17 22.95 -22.90 -42.42
CA GLU A 17 21.57 -22.49 -42.17
C GLU A 17 21.28 -22.19 -40.68
N VAL A 18 21.88 -22.94 -39.75
CA VAL A 18 21.69 -22.79 -38.30
C VAL A 18 22.29 -21.49 -37.78
N GLU A 19 23.44 -21.06 -38.31
CA GLU A 19 24.08 -19.81 -37.89
C GLU A 19 23.25 -18.57 -38.29
N LYS A 20 22.55 -18.62 -39.43
CA LYS A 20 21.61 -17.57 -39.86
C LYS A 20 20.42 -17.46 -38.89
N VAL A 21 19.89 -18.60 -38.44
CA VAL A 21 18.79 -18.65 -37.45
C VAL A 21 19.25 -18.13 -36.09
N ARG A 22 20.44 -18.54 -35.61
CA ARG A 22 21.05 -18.04 -34.36
C ARG A 22 21.17 -16.53 -34.36
N ARG A 23 21.70 -15.94 -35.45
CA ARG A 23 21.83 -14.48 -35.59
C ARG A 23 20.47 -13.77 -35.54
N LYS A 24 19.44 -14.38 -36.13
CA LYS A 24 18.06 -13.85 -36.10
C LYS A 24 17.45 -13.93 -34.70
N LEU A 25 17.69 -15.02 -33.97
CA LEU A 25 17.26 -15.19 -32.58
C LEU A 25 17.92 -14.18 -31.64
N VAL A 26 19.25 -14.00 -31.74
CA VAL A 26 19.96 -13.01 -30.92
C VAL A 26 19.43 -11.60 -31.16
N ARG A 27 19.17 -11.24 -32.42
CA ARG A 27 18.58 -9.94 -32.77
C ARG A 27 17.17 -9.79 -32.22
N PHE A 28 16.36 -10.85 -32.27
CA PHE A 28 15.01 -10.85 -31.69
C PHE A 28 15.03 -10.70 -30.16
N VAL A 29 15.92 -11.44 -29.47
CA VAL A 29 16.10 -11.31 -28.02
C VAL A 29 16.54 -9.90 -27.65
N GLY A 30 17.47 -9.31 -28.39
CA GLY A 30 17.90 -7.93 -28.16
C GLY A 30 16.75 -6.91 -28.29
N ILE A 31 15.90 -7.06 -29.30
CA ILE A 31 14.72 -6.19 -29.49
C ILE A 31 13.72 -6.37 -28.34
N ASN A 32 13.39 -7.62 -27.99
CA ASN A 32 12.44 -7.91 -26.92
C ASN A 32 12.94 -7.41 -25.56
N LEU A 33 14.22 -7.64 -25.25
CA LEU A 33 14.85 -7.16 -24.02
C LEU A 33 14.89 -5.63 -23.98
N GLY A 34 15.17 -4.97 -25.10
CA GLY A 34 15.10 -3.51 -25.19
C GLY A 34 13.69 -2.97 -24.90
N LEU A 35 12.66 -3.65 -25.38
CA LEU A 35 11.26 -3.26 -25.17
C LEU A 35 10.84 -3.47 -23.70
N LEU A 36 11.25 -4.59 -23.08
CA LEU A 36 11.08 -4.83 -21.65
C LEU A 36 11.78 -3.77 -20.79
N PHE A 37 13.03 -3.44 -21.15
CA PHE A 37 13.79 -2.43 -20.43
C PHE A 37 13.16 -1.03 -20.56
N LEU A 38 12.65 -0.68 -21.74
CA LEU A 38 11.94 0.57 -21.96
C LEU A 38 10.67 0.65 -21.10
N ALA A 39 9.87 -0.41 -21.04
CA ALA A 39 8.68 -0.46 -20.19
C ALA A 39 9.03 -0.25 -18.72
N LEU A 40 10.11 -0.90 -18.23
CA LEU A 40 10.61 -0.70 -16.87
C LEU A 40 11.04 0.76 -16.62
N MET A 41 11.77 1.37 -17.56
CA MET A 41 12.19 2.77 -17.45
C MET A 41 11.00 3.73 -17.37
N VAL A 42 9.93 3.48 -18.12
CA VAL A 42 8.70 4.28 -18.06
C VAL A 42 8.06 4.20 -16.68
N VAL A 43 7.94 3.00 -16.11
CA VAL A 43 7.35 2.81 -14.77
C VAL A 43 8.18 3.50 -13.70
N ILE A 44 9.50 3.33 -13.75
CA ILE A 44 10.42 4.01 -12.80
C ILE A 44 10.29 5.53 -12.93
N GLY A 45 10.26 6.06 -14.16
CA GLY A 45 10.05 7.48 -14.41
C GLY A 45 8.73 8.00 -13.84
N ALA A 46 7.64 7.26 -14.04
CA ALA A 46 6.32 7.60 -13.49
C ALA A 46 6.31 7.60 -11.96
N LEU A 47 6.97 6.62 -11.32
CA LEU A 47 7.10 6.57 -9.86
C LEU A 47 7.90 7.75 -9.31
N VAL A 48 9.02 8.11 -9.96
CA VAL A 48 9.83 9.26 -9.56
C VAL A 48 9.08 10.57 -9.77
N TYR A 49 8.39 10.73 -10.90
CA TYR A 49 7.55 11.90 -11.15
C TYR A 49 6.45 12.02 -10.10
N LYS A 50 5.75 10.92 -9.81
CA LYS A 50 4.71 10.87 -8.77
C LYS A 50 5.27 11.18 -7.39
N ALA A 51 6.46 10.66 -7.04
CA ALA A 51 7.09 10.91 -5.74
C ALA A 51 7.59 12.36 -5.60
N ARG A 52 8.12 12.96 -6.67
CA ARG A 52 8.64 14.34 -6.67
C ARG A 52 7.52 15.39 -6.75
N ASN A 53 6.45 15.07 -7.46
CA ASN A 53 5.31 15.98 -7.65
C ASN A 53 4.12 15.62 -6.75
N ALA A 54 4.30 14.67 -5.84
CA ALA A 54 3.37 14.51 -4.73
C ALA A 54 3.37 15.86 -3.99
N PRO A 55 2.21 16.53 -3.89
CA PRO A 55 2.09 17.64 -2.96
C PRO A 55 2.61 17.17 -1.60
N PRO A 56 3.29 18.01 -0.82
CA PRO A 56 3.58 17.67 0.57
C PRO A 56 2.27 17.16 1.15
N ALA A 57 2.30 15.96 1.73
CA ALA A 57 1.18 15.44 2.49
C ALA A 57 1.06 16.32 3.73
N ASN A 58 0.53 17.54 3.54
CA ASN A 58 -0.16 18.22 4.60
C ASN A 58 -1.37 17.32 4.83
N PRO A 59 -1.44 16.58 5.95
CA PRO A 59 -2.75 16.14 6.39
C PRO A 59 -3.63 17.39 6.34
N PRO A 60 -4.82 17.34 5.74
CA PRO A 60 -5.71 18.49 5.76
C PRO A 60 -5.74 18.96 7.21
N LEU A 61 -5.43 20.24 7.42
CA LEU A 61 -5.53 20.85 8.74
C LEU A 61 -6.87 20.40 9.30
N ALA A 62 -6.84 19.83 10.50
CA ALA A 62 -8.01 19.44 11.26
C ALA A 62 -8.82 20.69 11.68
N GLY A 63 -9.20 21.51 10.71
CA GLY A 63 -9.69 22.86 10.85
C GLY A 63 -11.07 23.08 10.23
N ASP A 64 -11.52 22.21 9.34
CA ASP A 64 -12.91 22.22 8.86
C ASP A 64 -13.58 20.89 9.17
N ILE A 65 -14.62 20.95 10.01
CA ILE A 65 -15.65 19.93 10.05
C ILE A 65 -16.27 19.96 8.65
N GLN A 66 -15.95 18.97 7.82
CA GLN A 66 -16.46 18.93 6.46
C GLN A 66 -17.98 18.75 6.52
N THR A 67 -18.72 19.77 6.11
CA THR A 67 -20.17 19.69 5.93
C THR A 67 -20.42 18.76 4.76
N PRO A 68 -21.04 17.58 4.96
CA PRO A 68 -21.30 16.67 3.85
C PRO A 68 -22.24 17.35 2.84
N ALA A 69 -21.86 17.39 1.56
CA ALA A 69 -22.79 17.73 0.50
C ALA A 69 -23.70 16.51 0.25
N GLY A 70 -24.93 16.54 0.77
CA GLY A 70 -25.90 15.46 0.60
C GLY A 70 -26.73 15.17 1.85
N GLU A 71 -27.27 13.95 1.90
CA GLU A 71 -28.09 13.46 3.02
C GLU A 71 -27.27 13.26 4.30
N PRO A 72 -27.89 13.43 5.50
CA PRO A 72 -27.24 13.13 6.77
C PRO A 72 -26.67 11.71 6.82
N VAL A 73 -25.44 11.58 7.28
CA VAL A 73 -24.82 10.27 7.52
C VAL A 73 -25.40 9.68 8.80
N ASN A 74 -26.04 8.52 8.68
CA ASN A 74 -26.58 7.75 9.80
C ASN A 74 -25.73 6.51 10.08
N GLY A 75 -25.62 6.13 11.35
CA GLY A 75 -24.94 4.91 11.77
C GLY A 75 -24.89 4.78 13.29
N ASP A 76 -24.68 3.55 13.77
CA ASP A 76 -24.58 3.24 15.19
C ASP A 76 -23.12 3.08 15.62
N ILE A 77 -22.74 3.72 16.73
CA ILE A 77 -21.46 3.49 17.39
C ILE A 77 -21.69 2.59 18.59
N VAL A 78 -21.33 1.31 18.44
CA VAL A 78 -21.54 0.31 19.50
C VAL A 78 -20.47 0.47 20.59
N LEU A 79 -20.90 0.86 21.78
CA LEU A 79 -20.08 0.91 22.98
C LEU A 79 -20.33 -0.31 23.88
N PRO A 80 -19.40 -0.67 24.78
CA PRO A 80 -19.62 -1.74 25.75
C PRO A 80 -20.88 -1.53 26.59
N VAL A 81 -21.56 -2.62 26.95
CA VAL A 81 -22.77 -2.58 27.77
C VAL A 81 -22.49 -1.85 29.09
N GLY A 82 -23.38 -0.94 29.47
CA GLY A 82 -23.26 -0.14 30.68
C GLY A 82 -22.27 1.03 30.58
N ALA A 83 -21.62 1.23 29.42
CA ALA A 83 -20.79 2.42 29.21
C ALA A 83 -21.66 3.69 29.14
N LYS A 84 -21.15 4.77 29.74
CA LYS A 84 -21.75 6.11 29.71
C LYS A 84 -20.83 7.05 28.95
N VAL A 85 -21.37 7.79 27.99
CA VAL A 85 -20.62 8.84 27.27
C VAL A 85 -20.45 10.03 28.22
N VAL A 86 -19.19 10.40 28.48
CA VAL A 86 -18.83 11.53 29.33
C VAL A 86 -18.56 12.78 28.49
N SER A 87 -17.85 12.61 27.36
CA SER A 87 -17.62 13.69 26.41
C SER A 87 -17.33 13.14 25.01
N GLN A 88 -17.43 14.02 24.02
CA GLN A 88 -17.14 13.71 22.63
C GLN A 88 -16.44 14.89 21.96
N SER A 89 -15.57 14.60 20.99
CA SER A 89 -14.95 15.60 20.14
C SER A 89 -14.91 15.12 18.69
N LEU A 90 -14.98 16.06 17.75
CA LEU A 90 -14.93 15.79 16.32
C LEU A 90 -13.73 16.49 15.70
N SER A 91 -12.96 15.76 14.90
CA SER A 91 -11.81 16.29 14.17
C SER A 91 -11.78 15.68 12.77
N GLY A 92 -12.14 16.49 11.77
CA GLY A 92 -12.32 16.03 10.40
C GLY A 92 -13.31 14.87 10.33
N ASN A 93 -12.82 13.69 9.94
CA ASN A 93 -13.61 12.48 9.78
C ASN A 93 -13.63 11.56 11.01
N ARG A 94 -13.08 12.01 12.14
CA ARG A 94 -12.91 11.19 13.34
C ARG A 94 -13.70 11.76 14.51
N VAL A 95 -14.46 10.90 15.16
CA VAL A 95 -15.11 11.19 16.43
C VAL A 95 -14.32 10.50 17.54
N SER A 96 -13.88 11.24 18.55
CA SER A 96 -13.43 10.67 19.81
C SER A 96 -14.57 10.71 20.83
N ILE A 97 -14.72 9.62 21.57
CA ILE A 97 -15.74 9.44 22.61
C ILE A 97 -15.00 9.05 23.88
N ASP A 98 -15.06 9.91 24.88
CA ASP A 98 -14.62 9.61 26.23
C ASP A 98 -15.79 8.98 26.99
N ALA A 99 -15.63 7.72 27.38
CA ALA A 99 -16.67 6.95 28.05
C ALA A 99 -16.19 6.39 29.38
N GLU A 100 -17.09 6.43 30.37
CA GLU A 100 -16.96 5.69 31.61
C GLU A 100 -17.58 4.31 31.43
N LEU A 101 -16.81 3.26 31.67
CA LEU A 101 -17.26 1.87 31.58
C LEU A 101 -18.06 1.48 32.83
N ALA A 102 -18.75 0.34 32.77
CA ALA A 102 -19.56 -0.15 33.90
C ALA A 102 -18.76 -0.39 35.20
N ASP A 103 -17.44 -0.61 35.08
CA ASP A 103 -16.51 -0.76 36.20
C ASP A 103 -15.96 0.58 36.74
N GLY A 104 -16.44 1.71 36.21
CA GLY A 104 -15.99 3.06 36.55
C GLY A 104 -14.68 3.48 35.88
N SER A 105 -14.05 2.62 35.08
CA SER A 105 -12.82 2.97 34.36
C SER A 105 -13.13 3.86 33.15
N ARG A 106 -12.21 4.78 32.81
CA ARG A 106 -12.38 5.68 31.65
C ARG A 106 -11.66 5.14 30.42
N THR A 107 -12.31 5.18 29.28
CA THR A 107 -11.76 4.75 27.98
C THR A 107 -12.14 5.74 26.89
N ILE A 108 -11.16 6.10 26.06
CA ILE A 108 -11.40 6.85 24.82
C ILE A 108 -11.57 5.86 23.67
N PHE A 109 -12.70 5.96 22.98
CA PHE A 109 -12.97 5.29 21.71
C PHE A 109 -12.77 6.27 20.56
N VAL A 110 -12.15 5.83 19.47
CA VAL A 110 -11.98 6.64 18.26
C VAL A 110 -12.71 5.96 17.12
N TYR A 111 -13.67 6.65 16.53
CA TYR A 111 -14.51 6.19 15.42
C TYR A 111 -14.15 6.96 14.15
N ASP A 112 -14.01 6.24 13.02
CA ASP A 112 -13.86 6.84 11.70
C ASP A 112 -15.21 6.84 10.97
N ILE A 113 -15.69 8.03 10.57
CA ILE A 113 -17.02 8.23 9.97
C ILE A 113 -17.10 7.64 8.56
N THR A 114 -15.99 7.65 7.79
CA THR A 114 -15.94 7.14 6.41
C THR A 114 -15.89 5.63 6.40
N GLU A 115 -15.01 5.07 7.22
CA GLU A 115 -14.84 3.61 7.34
C GLU A 115 -15.95 2.97 8.20
N ARG A 116 -16.74 3.78 8.89
CA ARG A 116 -17.87 3.38 9.75
C ARG A 116 -17.48 2.33 10.79
N ARG A 117 -16.35 2.54 11.45
CA ARG A 117 -15.82 1.59 12.45
C ARG A 117 -15.00 2.28 13.53
N LEU A 118 -14.88 1.59 14.67
CA LEU A 118 -13.90 1.95 15.70
C LEU A 118 -12.48 1.65 15.20
N ILE A 119 -11.62 2.65 15.27
CA ILE A 119 -10.21 2.60 14.86
C ILE A 119 -9.25 2.74 16.05
N GLY A 120 -9.75 3.05 17.25
CA GLY A 120 -8.92 3.17 18.45
C GLY A 120 -9.69 2.95 19.75
N ARG A 121 -8.98 2.43 20.75
CA ARG A 121 -9.46 2.27 22.13
C ARG A 121 -8.30 2.48 23.09
N PHE A 122 -8.44 3.43 24.01
CA PHE A 122 -7.36 3.83 24.93
C PHE A 122 -7.90 3.92 26.36
N ALA A 123 -7.35 3.12 27.28
CA ALA A 123 -7.66 3.23 28.69
C ALA A 123 -6.98 4.48 29.28
N ILE A 124 -7.70 5.26 30.08
CA ILE A 124 -7.13 6.37 30.83
C ILE A 124 -6.77 5.84 32.23
N ARG A 125 -5.51 6.01 32.64
CA ARG A 125 -5.00 5.59 33.95
C ARG A 125 -4.16 6.71 34.55
N ASN A 126 -4.33 6.95 35.86
CA ASN A 126 -3.44 7.82 36.61
C ASN A 126 -2.22 7.02 37.08
N LYS A 127 -1.07 7.69 37.20
CA LYS A 127 0.16 7.09 37.71
C LYS A 127 0.27 7.29 39.22
#